data_AF-T1F082-F1
#
_entry.id   AF-T1F082-F1
#
_cell.length_a   1.000
_cell.length_b   1.000
_cell.length_c   1.000
_cell.angle_alpha   90.00
_cell.angle_beta   90.00
_cell.angle_gamma   90.00
#
_symmetry.space_group_name_H-M   'P 1'
#
loop_
_entity.id
_entity.type
_entity.pdbx_description
1 polymer ?
#
loop_
_entity_poly.entity_id
_entity_poly.type
_entity_poly.pdbx_seq_one_letter_code
_entity_poly.pdbx_strand_id
1 'polypeptide(L)'
;MTCCCGKTCKGRKGLLMHQRSCKSYKSLRSTKSEVEPVDSGDNNATTFQHTSDSTTIPKPLPGIKLPKSSTLWAEANAFFHIELKRLDNCADVDNFAIKFQNIIYTYFASNYGTLTKDSTPKKHKNCNIRHLKTKLKNLKTLAQSDSQLNSDVIKLSRQIRATLKTNKVSKNKDNISTKLKQNFWKT
;
A
#
# COMPACT_ATOMS: atom_id res chain seq x y z
N MET A 1 16.99 -18.20 24.20
CA MET A 1 17.13 -17.75 22.79
C MET A 1 17.44 -16.26 22.81
N THR A 2 18.69 -15.89 22.63
CA THR A 2 19.20 -14.52 22.85
C THR A 2 19.87 -14.01 21.58
N CYS A 3 19.72 -12.73 21.29
CA CYS A 3 20.38 -12.10 20.14
C CYS A 3 21.79 -11.62 20.52
N CYS A 4 22.66 -11.41 19.52
CA CYS A 4 24.02 -10.87 19.67
C CYS A 4 24.09 -9.42 20.20
N CYS A 5 22.95 -8.83 20.56
CA CYS A 5 22.83 -7.56 21.29
C CYS A 5 22.41 -7.74 22.76
N GLY A 6 22.36 -8.98 23.26
CA GLY A 6 21.97 -9.31 24.64
C GLY A 6 20.46 -9.42 24.88
N LYS A 7 19.61 -8.99 23.94
CA LYS A 7 18.14 -9.10 24.10
C LYS A 7 17.66 -10.54 24.04
N THR A 8 16.92 -10.95 25.06
CA THR A 8 16.22 -12.24 25.12
C THR A 8 14.91 -12.16 24.34
N CYS A 9 14.60 -13.19 23.56
CA CYS A 9 13.39 -13.25 22.73
C CYS A 9 12.52 -14.45 23.09
N LYS A 10 11.19 -14.26 23.10
CA LYS A 10 10.20 -15.34 23.29
C LYS A 10 10.13 -16.21 22.03
N GLY A 11 11.07 -17.16 21.92
CA GLY A 11 11.09 -18.20 20.89
C GLY A 11 11.83 -17.84 19.59
N ARG A 12 11.96 -18.84 18.70
CA ARG A 12 12.77 -18.76 17.47
C ARG A 12 12.27 -17.69 16.48
N LYS A 13 10.94 -17.56 16.33
CA LYS A 13 10.32 -16.53 15.47
C LYS A 13 10.60 -15.12 15.98
N GLY A 14 10.51 -14.91 17.29
CA GLY A 14 10.84 -13.62 17.92
C GLY A 14 12.32 -13.25 17.72
N LEU A 15 13.22 -14.23 17.86
CA LEU A 15 14.64 -14.04 17.62
C LEU A 15 14.94 -13.63 16.16
N LEU A 16 14.31 -14.28 15.18
CA LEU A 16 14.50 -13.96 13.76
C LEU A 16 14.00 -12.55 13.41
N MET A 17 12.84 -12.15 13.93
CA MET A 17 12.32 -10.79 13.74
C MET A 17 13.25 -9.76 14.36
N HIS A 18 13.72 -10.02 15.59
CA HIS A 18 14.62 -9.12 16.29
C HIS A 18 16.00 -9.02 15.61
N GLN A 19 16.56 -10.12 15.10
CA GLN A 19 17.85 -10.11 14.38
C GLN A 19 17.83 -9.20 13.14
N ARG A 20 16.70 -9.12 12.42
CA ARG A 20 16.56 -8.24 11.25
C ARG A 20 16.73 -6.77 11.65
N SER A 21 16.00 -6.33 12.67
CA SER A 21 16.07 -4.95 13.18
C SER A 21 17.39 -4.67 13.91
N CYS A 22 17.93 -5.66 14.63
CA CYS A 22 19.16 -5.53 15.38
C CYS A 22 20.39 -5.34 14.50
N LYS A 23 20.46 -6.04 13.36
CA LYS A 23 21.54 -5.87 12.37
C LYS A 23 21.54 -4.45 11.79
N SER A 24 20.37 -3.95 11.38
CA SER A 24 20.25 -2.58 10.87
C SER A 24 20.64 -1.54 11.91
N TYR A 25 20.22 -1.71 13.17
CA TYR A 25 20.57 -0.79 14.26
C TYR A 25 22.07 -0.77 14.58
N LYS A 26 22.76 -1.94 14.55
CA LYS A 26 24.21 -2.00 14.73
C LYS A 26 24.95 -1.28 13.60
N SER A 27 24.51 -1.45 12.34
CA SER A 27 25.14 -0.80 11.19
C SER A 27 25.11 0.72 11.29
N LEU A 28 24.01 1.31 11.77
CA LEU A 28 23.86 2.76 11.94
C LEU A 28 24.68 3.31 13.12
N ARG A 29 25.02 2.48 14.11
CA ARG A 29 25.87 2.87 15.24
C ARG A 29 27.36 2.70 14.92
N SER A 30 27.73 1.69 14.14
CA SER A 30 29.13 1.48 13.72
C SER A 30 29.68 2.59 12.83
N THR A 31 28.82 3.37 12.15
CA THR A 31 29.23 4.55 11.38
C THR A 31 29.48 5.79 12.24
N LYS A 32 29.37 5.71 13.58
CA LYS A 32 29.53 6.86 14.49
C LYS A 32 30.68 6.72 15.50
N SER A 33 31.67 5.86 15.23
CA SER A 33 32.88 5.79 16.05
C SER A 33 34.13 6.03 15.22
N GLU A 34 34.52 7.30 15.12
CA GLU A 34 35.89 7.70 15.37
C GLU A 34 35.85 9.08 16.06
N VAL A 35 36.75 9.28 17.02
CA VAL A 35 36.95 10.44 17.93
C VAL A 35 36.25 10.38 19.31
N GLU A 36 37.10 10.06 20.31
CA GLU A 36 36.96 10.13 21.78
C GLU A 36 37.35 11.56 22.29
N PRO A 37 37.32 11.89 23.60
CA PRO A 37 36.19 12.53 24.29
C PRO A 37 36.58 13.89 24.95
N VAL A 38 35.70 14.90 24.98
CA VAL A 38 35.73 15.89 26.08
C VAL A 38 34.45 16.74 26.14
N ASP A 39 33.96 16.80 27.37
CA ASP A 39 33.25 17.89 28.05
C ASP A 39 31.82 18.30 27.65
N SER A 40 31.14 18.63 28.74
CA SER A 40 29.76 19.00 28.96
C SER A 40 29.37 20.24 28.16
N GLY A 41 28.17 20.23 27.58
CA GLY A 41 27.57 21.44 27.02
C GLY A 41 26.53 21.16 25.94
N ASP A 42 25.28 21.47 26.28
CA ASP A 42 24.22 21.87 25.35
C ASP A 42 23.69 20.82 24.37
N ASN A 43 22.70 20.08 24.86
CA ASN A 43 21.68 19.44 24.05
C ASN A 43 20.82 20.50 23.35
N ASN A 44 21.32 21.11 22.28
CA ASN A 44 20.46 21.66 21.23
C ASN A 44 20.45 20.69 20.06
N ALA A 45 19.70 19.59 20.25
CA ALA A 45 19.11 18.93 19.10
C ALA A 45 18.15 19.95 18.49
N THR A 46 18.57 20.59 17.39
CA THR A 46 17.69 21.40 16.54
C THR A 46 16.56 20.50 16.08
N THR A 47 15.51 20.49 16.88
CA THR A 47 14.23 19.88 16.56
C THR A 47 13.72 20.72 15.41
N PHE A 48 13.66 20.14 14.21
CA PHE A 48 12.84 20.69 13.14
C PHE A 48 11.40 20.68 13.65
N GLN A 49 11.00 21.75 14.32
CA GLN A 49 9.60 22.02 14.58
C GLN A 49 9.00 22.34 13.22
N HIS A 50 8.35 21.34 12.63
CA HIS A 50 7.36 21.60 11.60
C HIS A 50 6.21 22.34 12.28
N THR A 51 6.24 23.67 12.20
CA THR A 51 5.06 24.50 12.42
C THR A 51 4.04 24.05 11.38
N SER A 52 3.17 23.14 11.78
CA SER A 52 2.03 22.75 10.97
C SER A 52 1.02 23.88 11.12
N ASP A 53 1.10 24.88 10.25
CA ASP A 53 0.08 25.90 10.13
C ASP A 53 -1.25 25.20 9.85
N SER A 54 -2.07 25.10 10.88
CA SER A 54 -3.45 24.65 10.78
C SER A 54 -4.24 25.76 10.09
N THR A 55 -4.66 25.56 8.84
CA THR A 55 -5.96 26.03 8.34
C THR A 55 -6.33 25.26 7.06
N THR A 56 -7.46 24.56 7.10
CA THR A 56 -8.12 23.81 6.00
C THR A 56 -7.51 22.45 5.66
N ILE A 57 -8.21 21.36 6.01
CA ILE A 57 -7.90 20.02 5.47
C ILE A 57 -8.10 20.10 3.94
N PRO A 58 -7.03 20.08 3.12
CA PRO A 58 -7.18 20.19 1.68
C PRO A 58 -7.89 18.92 1.21
N LYS A 59 -9.01 19.08 0.48
CA LYS A 59 -9.65 17.93 -0.17
C LYS A 59 -8.60 17.30 -1.10
N PRO A 60 -8.36 15.98 -1.04
CA PRO A 60 -7.34 15.36 -1.88
C PRO A 60 -7.71 15.56 -3.34
N LEU A 61 -6.72 15.94 -4.15
CA LEU A 61 -6.90 16.06 -5.61
C LEU A 61 -7.40 14.72 -6.18
N PRO A 62 -8.27 14.75 -7.21
CA PRO A 62 -8.64 13.55 -7.95
C PRO A 62 -7.40 12.76 -8.41
N GLY A 63 -7.48 11.43 -8.39
CA GLY A 63 -6.39 10.61 -8.93
C GLY A 63 -6.20 10.92 -10.42
N ILE A 64 -4.97 10.83 -10.92
CA ILE A 64 -4.65 11.07 -12.34
C ILE A 64 -4.39 9.74 -13.05
N LYS A 65 -4.80 9.63 -14.31
CA LYS A 65 -4.41 8.51 -15.16
C LYS A 65 -2.99 8.73 -15.67
N LEU A 66 -2.20 7.67 -15.66
CA LEU A 66 -0.81 7.70 -16.12
C LEU A 66 -0.69 7.18 -17.56
N PRO A 67 0.32 7.63 -18.31
CA PRO A 67 0.61 7.11 -19.65
C PRO A 67 0.81 5.60 -19.63
N LYS A 68 0.26 4.91 -20.64
CA LYS A 68 0.33 3.45 -20.76
C LYS A 68 1.49 2.95 -21.61
N SER A 69 2.07 3.81 -22.45
CA SER A 69 3.15 3.45 -23.37
C SER A 69 4.42 4.24 -23.05
N SER A 70 5.56 3.66 -23.41
CA SER A 70 6.87 4.30 -23.21
C SER A 70 7.01 5.59 -24.01
N THR A 71 6.43 5.66 -25.22
CA THR A 71 6.49 6.85 -26.07
C THR A 71 5.80 8.05 -25.42
N LEU A 72 4.63 7.83 -24.83
CA LEU A 72 3.85 8.86 -24.15
C LEU A 72 4.55 9.34 -22.86
N TRP A 73 5.28 8.45 -22.17
CA TRP A 73 6.15 8.84 -21.07
C TRP A 73 7.33 9.70 -21.53
N ALA A 74 7.94 9.37 -22.66
CA ALA A 74 9.05 10.15 -23.21
C ALA A 74 8.61 11.57 -23.59
N GLU A 75 7.42 11.72 -24.18
CA GLU A 75 6.82 13.01 -24.51
C GLU A 75 6.52 13.85 -23.25
N ALA A 76 5.88 13.24 -22.25
CA ALA A 76 5.61 13.91 -20.97
C ALA A 76 6.90 14.37 -20.29
N ASN A 77 7.94 13.52 -20.29
CA ASN A 77 9.25 13.86 -19.72
C ASN A 77 9.91 15.03 -20.46
N ALA A 78 9.84 15.06 -21.80
CA ALA A 78 10.37 16.17 -22.60
C ALA A 78 9.68 17.49 -22.23
N PHE A 79 8.35 17.47 -22.10
CA PHE A 79 7.57 18.62 -21.63
C PHE A 79 8.00 19.08 -20.24
N PHE A 80 8.12 18.16 -19.27
CA PHE A 80 8.54 18.51 -17.92
C PHE A 80 9.96 19.07 -17.86
N HIS A 81 10.88 18.61 -18.69
CA HIS A 81 12.23 19.17 -18.76
C HIS A 81 12.24 20.61 -19.30
N ILE A 82 11.37 20.93 -20.25
CA ILE A 82 11.22 22.30 -20.77
C ILE A 82 10.64 23.21 -19.68
N GLU A 83 9.56 22.76 -19.03
CA GLU A 83 8.94 23.53 -17.94
C GLU A 83 9.88 23.69 -16.74
N LEU A 84 10.60 22.64 -16.36
CA LEU A 84 11.57 22.69 -15.26
C LEU A 84 12.67 23.73 -15.52
N LYS A 85 13.17 23.83 -16.77
CA LYS A 85 14.16 24.84 -17.15
C LYS A 85 13.58 26.26 -17.18
N ARG A 86 12.27 26.38 -17.42
CA ARG A 86 11.55 27.66 -17.45
C ARG A 86 11.22 28.16 -16.05
N LEU A 87 11.06 27.26 -15.07
CA LEU A 87 10.96 27.63 -13.67
C LEU A 87 12.34 28.08 -13.20
N ASP A 88 12.49 29.38 -12.92
CA ASP A 88 13.71 29.92 -12.33
C ASP A 88 14.07 29.20 -11.03
N ASN A 89 15.37 29.16 -10.72
CA ASN A 89 15.87 28.73 -9.42
C ASN A 89 15.29 29.66 -8.34
N CYS A 90 14.23 29.21 -7.67
CA CYS A 90 13.62 29.95 -6.59
C CYS A 90 14.50 29.92 -5.34
N ALA A 91 14.50 31.02 -4.58
CA ALA A 91 14.97 30.98 -3.20
C ALA A 91 14.03 30.16 -2.29
N ASP A 92 12.74 30.06 -2.68
CA ASP A 92 11.68 29.37 -1.95
C ASP A 92 11.33 28.02 -2.59
N VAL A 93 11.97 26.97 -2.07
CA VAL A 93 11.86 25.58 -2.54
C VAL A 93 10.43 25.05 -2.46
N ASP A 94 9.66 25.46 -1.45
CA ASP A 94 8.29 24.96 -1.25
C ASP A 94 7.35 25.50 -2.32
N ASN A 95 7.44 26.79 -2.62
CA ASN A 95 6.67 27.41 -3.69
C ASN A 95 7.02 26.82 -5.07
N PHE A 96 8.30 26.52 -5.32
CA PHE A 96 8.70 25.82 -6.54
C PHE A 96 8.15 24.39 -6.60
N ALA A 97 8.22 23.64 -5.50
CA ALA A 97 7.66 22.30 -5.44
C ALA A 97 6.16 22.33 -5.74
N ILE A 98 5.42 23.27 -5.15
CA ILE A 98 3.97 23.45 -5.40
C ILE A 98 3.72 23.79 -6.88
N LYS A 99 4.47 24.74 -7.45
CA LYS A 99 4.33 25.13 -8.87
C LYS A 99 4.61 23.96 -9.81
N PHE A 100 5.71 23.24 -9.59
CA PHE A 100 6.08 22.12 -10.46
C PHE A 100 5.13 20.93 -10.31
N GLN A 101 4.70 20.62 -9.09
CA GLN A 101 3.67 19.60 -8.85
C GLN A 101 2.36 19.95 -9.56
N ASN A 102 1.94 21.22 -9.53
CA ASN A 102 0.76 21.68 -10.25
C ASN A 102 0.90 21.54 -11.77
N ILE A 103 2.08 21.82 -12.34
CA ILE A 103 2.36 21.62 -13.77
C ILE A 103 2.23 20.14 -14.15
N ILE A 104 2.87 19.24 -13.39
CA ILE A 104 2.79 17.80 -13.62
C ILE A 104 1.34 17.31 -13.53
N TYR A 105 0.64 17.70 -12.47
CA TYR A 105 -0.74 17.29 -12.25
C TYR A 105 -1.65 17.79 -13.37
N THR A 106 -1.56 19.06 -13.74
CA THR A 106 -2.37 19.67 -14.80
C THR A 106 -2.11 19.02 -16.15
N TYR A 107 -0.84 18.72 -16.49
CA TYR A 107 -0.49 18.01 -17.71
C TYR A 107 -1.18 16.63 -17.76
N PHE A 108 -1.08 15.83 -16.71
CA PHE A 108 -1.71 14.51 -16.71
C PHE A 108 -3.24 14.58 -16.68
N ALA A 109 -3.80 15.52 -15.91
CA ALA A 109 -5.24 15.71 -15.82
C ALA A 109 -5.84 16.12 -17.17
N SER A 110 -5.19 17.01 -17.91
CA SER A 110 -5.64 17.46 -19.23
C SER A 110 -5.45 16.40 -20.32
N ASN A 111 -4.31 15.69 -20.33
CA ASN A 111 -4.00 14.75 -21.42
C ASN A 111 -4.61 13.35 -21.23
N TYR A 112 -4.70 12.86 -19.99
CA TYR A 112 -5.14 11.48 -19.70
C TYR A 112 -6.42 11.43 -18.88
N GLY A 113 -6.86 12.56 -18.35
CA GLY A 113 -8.04 12.66 -17.51
C GLY A 113 -7.78 12.28 -16.06
N THR A 114 -8.74 12.62 -15.22
CA THR A 114 -8.76 12.24 -13.81
C THR A 114 -9.58 10.96 -13.60
N LEU A 115 -9.28 10.26 -12.51
CA LEU A 115 -10.08 9.20 -11.95
C LEU A 115 -11.24 9.89 -11.20
N THR A 116 -12.33 10.13 -11.92
CA THR A 116 -13.61 10.45 -11.26
C THR A 116 -13.93 9.30 -10.32
N LYS A 117 -14.42 9.62 -9.11
CA LYS A 117 -14.95 8.61 -8.17
C LYS A 117 -16.29 8.09 -8.67
N ASP A 118 -16.36 7.67 -9.93
CA ASP A 118 -17.49 6.92 -10.41
C ASP A 118 -17.33 5.46 -10.00
N SER A 119 -18.40 4.93 -9.44
CA SER A 119 -18.60 3.57 -8.99
C SER A 119 -18.04 3.23 -7.61
N THR A 120 -19.00 3.09 -6.70
CA THR A 120 -19.09 2.06 -5.65
C THR A 120 -17.85 1.16 -5.53
N PRO A 121 -17.32 0.97 -4.31
CA PRO A 121 -16.20 0.06 -4.10
C PRO A 121 -16.57 -1.27 -4.74
N LYS A 122 -15.83 -1.69 -5.78
CA LYS A 122 -15.93 -3.04 -6.34
C LYS A 122 -15.67 -3.98 -5.18
N LYS A 123 -16.74 -4.40 -4.50
CA LYS A 123 -16.71 -5.33 -3.37
C LYS A 123 -16.03 -6.56 -3.91
N HIS A 124 -14.74 -6.71 -3.58
CA HIS A 124 -13.99 -7.86 -3.98
C HIS A 124 -14.74 -9.04 -3.38
N LYS A 125 -15.42 -9.85 -4.21
CA LYS A 125 -16.30 -10.95 -3.75
C LYS A 125 -15.57 -11.88 -2.76
N ASN A 126 -14.24 -11.91 -2.86
CA ASN A 126 -13.34 -12.66 -1.98
C ASN A 126 -13.15 -12.07 -0.56
N CYS A 127 -13.38 -10.78 -0.32
CA CYS A 127 -13.34 -10.24 1.05
C CYS A 127 -14.58 -10.68 1.85
N ASN A 128 -15.73 -10.76 1.16
CA ASN A 128 -16.98 -11.21 1.75
C ASN A 128 -16.88 -12.67 2.22
N ILE A 129 -16.33 -13.59 1.41
CA ILE A 129 -16.21 -15.00 1.80
C ILE A 129 -15.29 -15.22 3.01
N ARG A 130 -14.20 -14.45 3.14
CA ARG A 130 -13.30 -14.52 4.30
C ARG A 130 -14.02 -14.06 5.56
N HIS A 131 -14.76 -12.95 5.48
CA HIS A 131 -15.56 -12.44 6.59
C HIS A 131 -16.65 -13.42 7.02
N LEU A 132 -17.38 -14.02 6.07
CA LEU A 132 -18.39 -15.05 6.36
C LEU A 132 -17.77 -16.27 7.04
N LYS A 133 -16.58 -16.72 6.60
CA LYS A 133 -15.85 -17.83 7.25
C LYS A 133 -15.43 -17.50 8.69
N THR A 134 -14.95 -16.29 8.94
CA THR A 134 -14.60 -15.83 10.30
C THR A 134 -15.85 -15.78 11.18
N LYS A 135 -16.95 -15.21 10.68
CA LYS A 135 -18.23 -15.17 11.40
C LYS A 135 -18.76 -16.58 11.71
N LEU A 136 -18.62 -17.52 10.77
CA LEU A 136 -19.00 -18.92 10.99
C LEU A 136 -18.15 -19.59 12.08
N LYS A 137 -16.85 -19.30 12.12
CA LYS A 137 -15.96 -19.82 13.18
C LYS A 137 -16.42 -19.32 14.56
N ASN A 138 -16.72 -18.04 14.69
CA ASN A 138 -17.15 -17.44 15.94
C ASN A 138 -18.54 -17.94 16.38
N LEU A 139 -19.47 -18.13 15.44
CA LEU A 139 -20.78 -18.71 15.76
C LEU A 139 -20.65 -20.16 16.20
N LYS A 140 -19.76 -20.96 15.60
CA LYS A 140 -19.52 -22.34 16.04
C LYS A 140 -18.92 -22.43 17.43
N THR A 141 -18.08 -21.48 17.83
CA THR A 141 -17.55 -21.44 19.21
C THR A 141 -18.60 -21.04 20.23
N LEU A 142 -19.63 -20.29 19.83
CA LEU A 142 -20.72 -19.83 20.71
C LEU A 142 -21.94 -20.75 20.71
N ALA A 143 -22.19 -21.50 19.63
CA ALA A 143 -23.37 -22.34 19.45
C ALA A 143 -23.37 -23.64 20.28
N GLN A 144 -22.36 -23.86 21.11
CA GLN A 144 -22.28 -25.03 21.98
C GLN A 144 -23.38 -25.02 23.08
N SER A 145 -24.07 -23.89 23.29
CA SER A 145 -25.07 -23.71 24.34
C SER A 145 -26.47 -23.27 23.88
N ASP A 146 -26.70 -22.98 22.58
CA ASP A 146 -27.95 -22.32 22.16
C ASP A 146 -28.49 -22.80 20.79
N SER A 147 -29.78 -23.13 20.73
CA SER A 147 -30.46 -23.68 19.54
C SER A 147 -30.64 -22.64 18.43
N GLN A 148 -30.78 -21.36 18.80
CA GLN A 148 -30.91 -20.23 17.88
C GLN A 148 -29.64 -20.06 17.03
N LEU A 149 -28.47 -20.16 17.68
CA LEU A 149 -27.16 -20.02 17.04
C LEU A 149 -26.86 -21.16 16.07
N ASN A 150 -27.38 -22.36 16.32
CA ASN A 150 -27.30 -23.48 15.38
C ASN A 150 -28.02 -23.19 14.05
N SER A 151 -29.18 -22.52 14.09
CA SER A 151 -29.90 -22.11 12.87
C SER A 151 -29.08 -21.12 12.03
N ASP A 152 -28.38 -20.20 12.67
CA ASP A 152 -27.53 -19.20 12.01
C ASP A 152 -26.24 -19.81 11.45
N VAL A 153 -25.65 -20.77 12.16
CA VAL A 153 -24.53 -21.59 11.66
C VAL A 153 -24.93 -22.32 10.37
N ILE A 154 -26.14 -22.89 10.31
CA ILE A 154 -26.66 -23.58 9.12
C ILE A 154 -26.85 -22.59 7.96
N LYS A 155 -27.55 -21.48 8.19
CA LYS A 155 -27.80 -20.43 7.17
C LYS A 155 -26.49 -19.88 6.60
N LEU A 156 -25.55 -19.51 7.47
CA LEU A 156 -24.26 -18.95 7.07
C LEU A 156 -23.39 -19.97 6.31
N SER A 157 -23.41 -21.23 6.73
CA SER A 157 -22.72 -22.32 6.01
C SER A 157 -23.30 -22.54 4.61
N ARG A 158 -24.63 -22.48 4.44
CA ARG A 158 -25.29 -22.56 3.14
C ARG A 158 -24.89 -21.39 2.24
N GLN A 159 -24.84 -20.17 2.77
CA GLN A 159 -24.41 -18.98 2.03
C GLN A 159 -22.96 -19.08 1.55
N ILE A 160 -22.04 -19.58 2.39
CA ILE A 160 -20.63 -19.81 2.02
C ILE A 160 -20.52 -20.85 0.90
N ARG A 161 -21.26 -21.96 0.98
CA ARG A 161 -21.24 -22.99 -0.07
C ARG A 161 -21.83 -22.48 -1.40
N ALA A 162 -22.93 -21.74 -1.35
CA ALA A 162 -23.56 -21.15 -2.53
C ALA A 162 -22.62 -20.17 -3.26
N THR A 163 -21.98 -19.27 -2.50
CA THR A 163 -21.02 -18.29 -3.05
C THR A 163 -19.77 -18.95 -3.66
N LEU A 164 -19.27 -20.04 -3.06
CA LEU A 164 -18.17 -20.81 -3.65
C LEU A 164 -18.58 -21.53 -4.95
N LYS A 165 -19.81 -22.07 -5.01
CA LYS A 165 -20.34 -22.73 -6.20
C LYS A 165 -20.51 -21.76 -7.37
N THR A 166 -21.06 -20.56 -7.13
CA THR A 166 -21.22 -19.53 -8.17
C THR A 166 -19.87 -19.00 -8.67
N ASN A 167 -18.87 -18.87 -7.78
CA ASN A 167 -17.51 -18.49 -8.17
C ASN A 167 -16.81 -19.56 -9.03
N LYS A 168 -17.09 -20.86 -8.80
CA LYS A 168 -16.55 -21.94 -9.62
C LYS A 168 -17.15 -21.92 -11.03
N VAL A 169 -18.46 -21.68 -11.15
CA VAL A 169 -19.14 -21.57 -12.46
C VAL A 169 -18.66 -20.35 -13.26
N SER A 170 -18.43 -19.22 -12.59
CA SER A 170 -17.88 -18.01 -13.23
C SER A 170 -16.47 -18.20 -13.81
N LYS A 171 -15.61 -19.00 -13.17
CA LYS A 171 -14.25 -19.26 -13.67
C LYS A 171 -14.20 -20.22 -14.86
N ASN A 172 -15.26 -21.00 -15.07
CA ASN A 172 -15.30 -22.02 -16.12
C ASN A 172 -15.81 -21.49 -17.47
N LYS A 173 -16.18 -20.20 -17.54
CA LYS A 173 -16.70 -19.59 -18.77
C LYS A 173 -15.60 -19.18 -19.75
N ASP A 174 -14.40 -18.91 -19.23
CA ASP A 174 -13.21 -18.70 -20.05
C ASP A 174 -12.43 -20.01 -20.09
N ASN A 175 -12.78 -20.87 -21.04
CA ASN A 175 -12.13 -22.16 -21.24
C ASN A 175 -10.64 -21.94 -21.58
N ILE A 176 -9.78 -21.95 -20.57
CA ILE A 176 -8.32 -21.77 -20.70
C ILE A 176 -7.74 -22.77 -21.71
N SER A 177 -8.34 -23.96 -21.85
CA SER A 177 -7.92 -24.96 -22.85
C SER A 177 -8.18 -24.49 -24.28
N THR A 178 -9.27 -23.77 -24.57
CA THR A 178 -9.50 -23.21 -25.91
C THR A 178 -8.53 -22.07 -26.22
N LYS A 179 -8.20 -21.22 -25.25
CA LYS A 179 -7.19 -20.14 -25.40
C LYS A 179 -5.77 -20.67 -25.62
N LEU A 180 -5.39 -21.75 -24.93
CA LEU A 180 -4.09 -22.39 -25.12
C LEU A 180 -3.99 -23.01 -26.51
N LYS A 181 -5.02 -23.73 -26.96
CA LYS A 181 -5.05 -24.32 -28.32
C LYS A 181 -4.90 -23.28 -29.44
N GLN A 182 -5.47 -22.09 -29.28
CA GLN A 182 -5.42 -21.03 -30.31
C GLN A 182 -4.04 -20.42 -30.55
N ASN A 183 -3.13 -20.49 -29.56
CA ASN A 183 -1.82 -19.82 -29.63
C ASN A 183 -0.63 -20.78 -29.68
N PHE A 184 -0.82 -22.06 -29.34
CA PHE A 184 0.31 -23.01 -29.26
C PHE A 184 0.66 -23.70 -30.58
N TRP A 185 -0.30 -23.87 -31.50
CA TRP A 185 -0.11 -24.67 -32.72
C TRP A 185 -0.30 -23.85 -34.01
N LYS A 186 0.09 -22.57 -33.99
CA LYS A 186 0.25 -21.82 -35.24
C LYS A 186 1.66 -22.08 -35.76
N THR A 187 1.80 -23.11 -36.60
CA THR A 187 2.89 -23.22 -37.58
C THR A 187 2.68 -22.22 -38.69
#